data_AF-A0A377WK71-F1
#
_entry.id   AF-A0A377WK71-F1
#
_cell.length_a   1.000
_cell.length_b   1.000
_cell.length_c   1.000
_cell.angle_alpha   90.00
_cell.angle_beta   90.00
_cell.angle_gamma   90.00
#
_symmetry.space_group_name_H-M   'P 1'
#
loop_
_entity.id
_entity.type
_entity.pdbx_description
1 polymer ?
#
loop_
_entity_poly.entity_id
_entity_poly.type
_entity_poly.pdbx_seq_one_letter_code
_entity_poly.pdbx_strand_id
1 'polypeptide(L)'
;MPPVWRRHPQWRLPVDDGLVSQVRTRLIRQMGQRNSESTLYQKMLAQVANQYADMRLADMTADTDASRLFSTDEVVPGMFTRQAWEQAVQPAIEKVVAERRDEMDWVLSDTKQPAAQSTSPEALRARLAERYFADFSGAWLDFLKQFALAARGDPL
;
A
#
# COMPACT_ATOMS: atom_id res chain seq x y z
N MET A 1 0.96 -6.06 40.48
CA MET A 1 1.04 -4.92 41.42
C MET A 1 0.00 -3.87 41.03
N PRO A 2 -0.79 -3.31 41.98
CA PRO A 2 -1.66 -2.18 41.69
C PRO A 2 -0.82 -0.91 41.45
N PRO A 3 -1.30 -0.01 40.60
CA PRO A 3 -0.49 1.13 40.20
C PRO A 3 -0.36 2.18 41.33
N VAL A 4 0.79 2.85 41.33
CA VAL A 4 1.27 3.73 42.42
C VAL A 4 0.35 4.92 42.74
N TRP A 5 -0.46 5.39 41.78
CA TRP A 5 -1.43 6.46 41.99
C TRP A 5 -2.61 6.10 42.90
N ARG A 6 -2.81 4.81 43.23
CA ARG A 6 -3.79 4.42 44.27
C ARG A 6 -3.31 4.73 45.69
N ARG A 7 -2.00 4.81 45.93
CA ARG A 7 -1.40 5.11 47.24
C ARG A 7 -1.14 6.61 47.46
N HIS A 8 -1.10 7.39 46.38
CA HIS A 8 -0.92 8.84 46.42
C HIS A 8 -1.96 9.53 45.52
N PRO A 9 -3.21 9.72 46.01
CA PRO A 9 -4.29 10.35 45.25
C PRO A 9 -3.92 11.74 44.71
N GLN A 10 -3.03 12.45 45.41
CA GLN A 10 -2.49 13.76 45.05
C GLN A 10 -1.61 13.76 43.79
N TRP A 11 -1.18 12.60 43.30
CA TRP A 11 -0.40 12.49 42.06
C TRP A 11 -1.26 12.25 40.82
N ARG A 12 -2.59 12.20 40.98
CA ARG A 12 -3.50 12.21 39.82
C ARG A 12 -3.45 13.59 39.17
N LEU A 13 -2.86 13.65 37.98
CA LEU A 13 -3.10 14.77 37.08
C LEU A 13 -4.62 14.86 36.84
N PRO A 14 -5.25 16.03 36.99
CA PRO A 14 -6.65 16.19 36.61
C PRO A 14 -6.80 15.83 35.13
N VAL A 15 -7.82 15.03 34.82
CA VAL A 15 -8.12 14.69 33.42
C VAL A 15 -8.69 15.94 32.77
N ASP A 16 -8.01 16.44 31.74
CA ASP A 16 -8.58 17.44 30.85
C ASP A 16 -9.46 16.72 29.82
N ASP A 17 -10.74 16.60 30.13
CA ASP A 17 -11.72 15.94 29.26
C ASP A 17 -11.79 16.61 27.87
N GLY A 18 -11.51 17.91 27.78
CA GLY A 18 -11.42 18.65 26.54
C GLY A 18 -10.22 18.21 25.69
N LEU A 19 -9.04 18.06 26.30
CA LEU A 19 -7.84 17.53 25.63
C LEU A 19 -8.04 16.09 25.18
N VAL A 20 -8.61 15.23 26.05
CA VAL A 20 -8.88 13.82 25.73
C VAL A 20 -9.84 13.71 24.54
N SER A 21 -10.91 14.50 24.52
CA SER A 21 -11.89 14.54 23.43
C SER A 21 -11.25 14.98 22.11
N GLN A 22 -10.41 16.02 22.15
CA GLN A 22 -9.68 16.51 20.97
C GLN A 22 -8.72 15.46 20.40
N VAL A 23 -7.91 14.83 21.25
CA VAL A 23 -6.97 13.78 20.83
C VAL A 23 -7.73 12.60 20.22
N ARG A 24 -8.82 12.15 20.87
CA ARG A 24 -9.68 11.08 20.34
C ARG A 24 -10.23 11.41 18.97
N THR A 25 -10.76 12.63 18.79
CA THR A 25 -11.32 13.08 17.51
C THR A 25 -10.26 13.09 16.41
N ARG A 26 -9.03 13.55 16.71
CA ARG A 26 -7.90 13.53 15.76
C ARG A 26 -7.51 12.10 15.37
N LEU A 27 -7.40 11.19 16.33
CA LEU A 27 -7.06 9.79 16.07
C LEU A 27 -8.12 9.08 15.23
N ILE A 28 -9.41 9.26 15.55
CA ILE A 28 -10.51 8.68 14.77
C ILE A 28 -10.46 9.17 13.32
N ARG A 29 -10.24 10.46 13.11
CA ARG A 29 -10.10 11.02 11.76
C ARG A 29 -8.90 10.44 11.02
N GLN A 30 -7.74 10.37 11.68
CA GLN A 30 -6.52 9.81 11.08
C GLN A 30 -6.66 8.33 10.73
N MET A 31 -7.30 7.53 11.60
CA MET A 31 -7.59 6.12 11.32
C MET A 31 -8.59 5.99 10.16
N GLY A 32 -9.65 6.78 10.14
CA GLY A 32 -10.63 6.79 9.05
C GLY A 32 -9.97 7.09 7.69
N GLN A 33 -9.03 8.04 7.67
CA GLN A 33 -8.26 8.36 6.47
C GLN A 33 -7.35 7.20 6.03
N ARG A 34 -6.58 6.61 6.94
CA ARG A 34 -5.71 5.46 6.61
C ARG A 34 -6.51 4.27 6.08
N ASN A 35 -7.70 4.05 6.63
CA ASN A 35 -8.61 3.02 6.18
C ASN A 35 -9.14 3.33 4.77
N SER A 36 -9.54 4.57 4.49
CA SER A 36 -10.02 4.95 3.16
C SER A 36 -8.93 4.86 2.09
N GLU A 37 -7.72 5.30 2.39
CA GLU A 37 -6.54 5.14 1.51
C GLU A 37 -6.24 3.65 1.25
N SER A 38 -6.36 2.81 2.29
CA SER A 38 -6.14 1.37 2.14
C SER A 38 -7.20 0.71 1.27
N THR A 39 -8.48 1.01 1.49
CA THR A 39 -9.56 0.50 0.65
C THR A 39 -9.40 0.94 -0.80
N LEU A 40 -9.00 2.20 -1.02
CA LEU A 40 -8.76 2.73 -2.35
C LEU A 40 -7.64 1.97 -3.06
N TYR A 41 -6.50 1.79 -2.38
CA TYR A 41 -5.36 1.06 -2.92
C TYR A 41 -5.75 -0.37 -3.30
N GLN A 42 -6.45 -1.08 -2.41
CA GLN A 42 -6.87 -2.46 -2.65
C GLN A 42 -7.84 -2.57 -3.84
N LYS A 43 -8.80 -1.65 -3.96
CA LYS A 43 -9.74 -1.63 -5.09
C LYS A 43 -9.02 -1.37 -6.41
N MET A 44 -8.13 -0.38 -6.43
CA MET A 44 -7.31 -0.06 -7.59
C MET A 44 -6.47 -1.26 -8.02
N LEU A 45 -5.75 -1.88 -7.07
CA LEU A 45 -4.85 -2.99 -7.34
C LEU A 45 -5.60 -4.24 -7.81
N ALA A 46 -6.76 -4.55 -7.22
CA ALA A 46 -7.62 -5.66 -7.66
C ALA A 46 -8.09 -5.50 -9.11
N GLN A 47 -8.37 -4.27 -9.55
CA GLN A 47 -8.73 -4.02 -10.94
C GLN A 47 -7.55 -4.28 -11.89
N VAL A 48 -6.33 -3.90 -11.49
CA VAL A 48 -5.11 -4.17 -12.27
C VAL A 48 -4.81 -5.67 -12.30
N ALA A 49 -4.95 -6.37 -11.18
CA ALA A 49 -4.70 -7.82 -11.08
C ALA A 49 -5.44 -8.64 -12.14
N ASN A 50 -6.68 -8.26 -12.45
CA ASN A 50 -7.50 -8.96 -13.44
C ASN A 50 -7.02 -8.78 -14.90
N GLN A 51 -6.06 -7.89 -15.16
CA GLN A 51 -5.61 -7.53 -16.51
C GLN A 51 -4.26 -8.17 -16.89
N TYR A 52 -3.51 -8.68 -15.92
CA TYR A 52 -2.15 -9.17 -16.13
C TYR A 52 -2.01 -10.59 -15.57
N ALA A 53 -1.58 -11.52 -16.42
CA ALA A 53 -1.23 -12.87 -15.97
C ALA A 53 0.05 -12.85 -15.13
N ASP A 54 0.17 -13.81 -14.22
CA ASP A 54 1.37 -13.99 -13.42
C ASP A 54 2.58 -14.31 -14.30
N MET A 55 3.72 -13.71 -13.95
CA MET A 55 4.98 -13.84 -14.67
C MET A 55 5.83 -14.94 -14.03
N ARG A 56 6.22 -15.92 -14.85
CA ARG A 56 7.05 -17.05 -14.46
C ARG A 56 8.51 -16.80 -14.85
N LEU A 57 9.41 -17.63 -14.31
CA LEU A 57 10.84 -17.60 -14.67
C LEU A 57 11.06 -17.67 -16.19
N ALA A 58 10.34 -18.55 -16.89
CA ALA A 58 10.47 -18.72 -18.33
C ALA A 58 10.11 -17.44 -19.11
N ASP A 59 9.14 -16.66 -18.62
CA ASP A 59 8.73 -15.40 -19.26
C ASP A 59 9.83 -14.32 -19.13
N MET A 60 10.70 -14.43 -18.13
CA MET A 60 11.80 -13.49 -17.87
C MET A 60 13.06 -13.80 -18.68
N THR A 61 13.29 -15.07 -18.99
CA THR A 61 14.56 -15.53 -19.57
C THR A 61 14.51 -15.68 -21.09
N ALA A 62 13.36 -15.35 -21.70
CA ALA A 62 13.12 -15.41 -23.14
C ALA A 62 13.57 -16.77 -23.71
N ASP A 63 14.42 -16.77 -24.75
CA ASP A 63 14.94 -17.99 -25.37
C ASP A 63 16.02 -18.71 -24.55
N THR A 64 16.48 -18.12 -23.43
CA THR A 64 17.44 -18.78 -22.54
C THR A 64 16.70 -19.79 -21.67
N ASP A 65 17.06 -21.06 -21.81
CA ASP A 65 16.53 -22.15 -21.00
C ASP A 65 17.11 -22.14 -19.58
N ALA A 66 16.68 -21.15 -18.78
CA ALA A 66 17.10 -20.99 -17.40
C ALA A 66 16.62 -22.14 -16.50
N SER A 67 15.61 -22.90 -16.93
CA SER A 67 15.07 -24.05 -16.20
C SER A 67 16.12 -25.16 -15.98
N ARG A 68 17.16 -25.21 -16.81
CA ARG A 68 18.29 -26.14 -16.65
C ARG A 68 19.21 -25.82 -15.48
N LEU A 69 19.23 -24.56 -15.04
CA LEU A 69 20.13 -24.08 -14.00
C LEU A 69 19.38 -23.70 -12.74
N PHE A 70 18.16 -23.18 -12.90
CA PHE A 70 17.35 -22.63 -11.82
C PHE A 70 15.92 -23.13 -11.92
N SER A 71 15.34 -23.53 -10.79
CA SER A 71 13.93 -23.86 -10.66
C SER A 71 13.29 -23.03 -9.55
N THR A 72 12.05 -22.62 -9.76
CA THR A 72 11.18 -22.02 -8.75
C THR A 72 9.72 -22.32 -9.10
N ASP A 73 8.91 -22.63 -8.09
CA ASP A 73 7.46 -22.76 -8.23
C ASP A 73 6.74 -21.41 -8.00
N GLU A 74 7.48 -20.42 -7.48
CA GLU A 74 6.97 -19.07 -7.24
C GLU A 74 6.79 -18.30 -8.54
N VAL A 75 5.80 -17.42 -8.57
CA VAL A 75 5.53 -16.51 -9.68
C VAL A 75 5.51 -15.09 -9.17
N VAL A 76 5.81 -14.13 -10.04
CA VAL A 76 5.57 -12.72 -9.73
C VAL A 76 4.15 -12.39 -10.20
N PRO A 77 3.24 -11.92 -9.32
CA PRO A 77 1.91 -11.51 -9.74
C PRO A 77 1.99 -10.45 -10.85
N GLY A 78 1.19 -10.61 -11.90
CA GLY A 78 1.31 -9.79 -13.13
C GLY A 78 1.20 -8.29 -12.89
N MET A 79 0.41 -7.89 -11.88
CA MET A 79 0.25 -6.51 -11.43
C MET A 79 1.54 -5.86 -10.91
N PHE A 80 2.55 -6.65 -10.56
CA PHE A 80 3.86 -6.20 -10.06
C PHE A 80 4.96 -6.34 -11.12
N THR A 81 4.58 -6.25 -12.40
CA THR A 81 5.53 -6.16 -13.53
C THR A 81 5.82 -4.69 -13.87
N ARG A 82 6.94 -4.44 -14.57
CA ARG A 82 7.22 -3.11 -15.14
C ARG A 82 6.12 -2.67 -16.11
N GLN A 83 5.62 -3.61 -16.91
CA GLN A 83 4.53 -3.34 -17.86
C GLN A 83 3.26 -2.91 -17.14
N ALA A 84 2.83 -3.63 -16.10
CA ALA A 84 1.65 -3.28 -15.32
C ALA A 84 1.80 -1.93 -14.61
N TRP A 85 3.00 -1.60 -14.12
CA TRP A 85 3.30 -0.28 -13.57
C TRP A 85 3.04 0.83 -14.59
N GLU A 86 3.70 0.76 -15.75
CA GLU A 86 3.67 1.82 -16.76
C GLU A 86 2.29 1.95 -17.42
N GLN A 87 1.61 0.83 -17.66
CA GLN A 87 0.38 0.82 -18.46
C GLN A 87 -0.91 0.87 -17.64
N ALA A 88 -0.89 0.46 -16.36
CA ALA A 88 -2.13 0.35 -15.58
C ALA A 88 -2.04 1.00 -14.20
N VAL A 89 -1.04 0.67 -13.38
CA VAL A 89 -0.96 1.15 -11.99
C VAL A 89 -0.73 2.64 -11.93
N GLN A 90 0.28 3.16 -12.64
CA GLN A 90 0.57 4.60 -12.64
C GLN A 90 -0.64 5.41 -13.15
N PRO A 91 -1.27 5.08 -14.30
CA PRO A 91 -2.49 5.73 -14.74
C PRO A 91 -3.65 5.64 -13.74
N ALA A 92 -3.82 4.50 -13.06
CA ALA A 92 -4.88 4.33 -12.07
C ALA A 92 -4.66 5.21 -10.81
N ILE A 93 -3.40 5.35 -10.37
CA ILE A 93 -3.03 6.29 -9.29
C ILE A 93 -3.32 7.73 -9.75
N GLU A 94 -2.92 8.10 -10.96
CA GLU A 94 -3.16 9.44 -11.51
C GLU A 94 -4.65 9.78 -11.57
N LYS A 95 -5.48 8.82 -11.99
CA LYS A 95 -6.95 8.97 -12.01
C LYS A 95 -7.52 9.23 -10.61
N VAL A 96 -7.12 8.43 -9.63
CA VAL A 96 -7.55 8.60 -8.24
C VAL A 96 -7.16 9.99 -7.71
N VAL A 97 -5.94 10.42 -8.00
CA VAL A 97 -5.42 11.71 -7.54
C VAL A 97 -6.17 12.87 -8.20
N ALA A 98 -6.53 12.74 -9.48
CA ALA A 98 -7.36 13.70 -10.18
C ALA A 98 -8.76 13.80 -9.55
N GLU A 99 -9.42 12.67 -9.31
CA GLU A 99 -10.73 12.62 -8.62
C GLU A 99 -10.67 13.34 -7.26
N ARG A 100 -9.59 13.17 -6.48
CA ARG A 100 -9.42 13.87 -5.21
C ARG A 100 -9.14 15.36 -5.34
N ARG A 101 -8.45 15.78 -6.39
CA ARG A 101 -8.23 17.20 -6.67
C ARG A 101 -9.55 17.88 -7.02
N ASP A 102 -10.31 17.28 -7.93
CA ASP A 102 -11.64 17.77 -8.31
C ASP A 102 -12.57 17.80 -7.10
N GLU A 103 -12.47 16.77 -6.24
CA GLU A 103 -13.21 16.73 -4.99
C GLU A 103 -12.92 17.92 -4.07
N MET A 104 -11.64 18.26 -3.93
CA MET A 104 -11.22 19.40 -3.11
C MET A 104 -11.63 20.73 -3.74
N ASP A 105 -11.55 20.88 -5.06
CA ASP A 105 -11.86 22.12 -5.76
C ASP A 105 -13.36 22.48 -5.65
N TRP A 106 -14.26 21.48 -5.73
CA TRP A 106 -15.69 21.73 -5.52
C TRP A 106 -16.01 22.09 -4.06
N VAL A 107 -15.36 21.46 -3.08
CA VAL A 107 -15.58 21.76 -1.65
C VAL A 107 -15.12 23.18 -1.31
N LEU A 108 -14.00 23.62 -1.88
CA LEU A 108 -13.45 24.96 -1.62
C LEU A 108 -14.35 26.07 -2.19
N SER A 109 -15.15 25.77 -3.21
CA SER A 109 -16.06 26.72 -3.84
C SER A 109 -17.35 26.98 -3.04
N ASP A 110 -17.79 26.04 -2.19
CA ASP A 110 -19.14 26.05 -1.59
C ASP A 110 -19.20 26.41 -0.08
N THR A 111 -18.09 26.47 0.70
CA THR A 111 -18.24 26.79 2.14
C THR A 111 -17.04 27.39 2.87
N LYS A 112 -17.35 28.38 3.75
CA LYS A 112 -16.59 28.85 4.92
C LYS A 112 -16.44 27.77 6.01
N GLN A 113 -16.04 26.55 5.66
CA GLN A 113 -15.62 25.53 6.64
C GLN A 113 -14.12 25.31 6.47
N PRO A 114 -13.35 25.24 7.58
CA PRO A 114 -11.93 25.01 7.46
C PRO A 114 -11.75 23.63 6.83
N ALA A 115 -11.24 23.62 5.58
CA ALA A 115 -10.86 22.43 4.84
C ALA A 115 -10.20 21.46 5.82
N ALA A 116 -10.90 20.38 6.14
CA ALA A 116 -10.53 19.50 7.23
C ALA A 116 -9.35 18.63 6.78
N GLN A 117 -8.18 19.23 6.55
CA GLN A 117 -6.89 18.59 6.30
C GLN A 117 -7.01 17.33 5.42
N SER A 118 -7.81 17.41 4.35
CA SER A 118 -7.74 16.43 3.28
C SER A 118 -6.30 16.42 2.79
N THR A 119 -5.70 15.24 2.77
CA THR A 119 -4.30 15.11 2.36
C THR A 119 -4.18 15.60 0.94
N SER A 120 -3.16 16.43 0.65
CA SER A 120 -3.05 17.01 -0.68
C SER A 120 -3.02 15.91 -1.74
N PRO A 121 -3.57 16.15 -2.95
CA PRO A 121 -3.56 15.16 -4.03
C PRO A 121 -2.15 14.59 -4.29
N GLU A 122 -1.12 15.43 -4.18
CA GLU A 122 0.29 15.04 -4.34
C GLU A 122 0.77 14.10 -3.23
N ALA A 123 0.38 14.36 -1.98
CA ALA A 123 0.73 13.50 -0.86
C ALA A 123 -0.03 12.16 -0.93
N LEU A 124 -1.26 12.14 -1.45
CA LEU A 124 -1.96 10.90 -1.76
C LEU A 124 -1.24 10.10 -2.86
N ARG A 125 -0.82 10.77 -3.95
CA ARG A 125 -0.03 10.15 -5.03
C ARG A 125 1.21 9.45 -4.48
N ALA A 126 1.99 10.17 -3.67
CA ALA A 126 3.23 9.66 -3.08
C ALA A 126 2.98 8.42 -2.22
N ARG A 127 1.96 8.44 -1.36
CA ARG A 127 1.63 7.29 -0.48
C ARG A 127 1.15 6.07 -1.25
N LEU A 128 0.33 6.26 -2.29
CA LEU A 128 -0.13 5.15 -3.13
C LEU A 128 1.03 4.52 -3.90
N ALA A 129 1.93 5.34 -4.44
CA ALA A 129 3.12 4.87 -5.14
C ALA A 129 4.10 4.17 -4.18
N GLU A 130 4.36 4.75 -3.00
CA GLU A 130 5.22 4.15 -1.97
C GLU A 130 4.69 2.78 -1.54
N ARG A 131 3.38 2.68 -1.27
CA ARG A 131 2.75 1.40 -0.95
C ARG A 131 2.85 0.40 -2.09
N TYR A 132 2.60 0.83 -3.33
CA TYR A 132 2.76 -0.04 -4.49
C TYR A 132 4.19 -0.58 -4.61
N PHE A 133 5.21 0.27 -4.46
CA PHE A 133 6.61 -0.17 -4.56
C PHE A 133 7.06 -1.05 -3.39
N ALA A 134 6.49 -0.86 -2.19
CA ALA A 134 6.68 -1.79 -1.09
C ALA A 134 6.15 -3.19 -1.43
N ASP A 135 4.92 -3.28 -1.95
CA ASP A 135 4.29 -4.56 -2.32
C ASP A 135 4.98 -5.19 -3.55
N PHE A 136 5.34 -4.38 -4.55
CA PHE A 136 6.12 -4.77 -5.72
C PHE A 136 7.45 -5.40 -5.30
N SER A 137 8.25 -4.69 -4.49
CA SER A 137 9.56 -5.19 -4.06
C SER A 137 9.45 -6.42 -3.18
N GLY A 138 8.39 -6.53 -2.36
CA GLY A 138 8.05 -7.73 -1.61
C GLY A 138 7.83 -8.94 -2.51
N ALA A 139 6.95 -8.81 -3.51
CA ALA A 139 6.66 -9.88 -4.47
C ALA A 139 7.90 -10.36 -5.22
N TRP A 140 8.74 -9.43 -5.68
CA TRP A 140 10.01 -9.76 -6.35
C TRP A 140 11.01 -10.44 -5.41
N LEU A 141 11.11 -9.96 -4.16
CA LEU A 141 11.99 -10.56 -3.17
C LEU A 141 11.56 -11.99 -2.84
N ASP A 142 10.26 -12.24 -2.72
CA ASP A 142 9.74 -13.58 -2.40
C ASP A 142 9.94 -14.55 -3.56
N PHE A 143 9.76 -14.09 -4.80
CA PHE A 143 10.19 -14.83 -6.00
C PHE A 143 11.69 -15.15 -6.00
N LEU A 144 12.54 -14.15 -5.75
CA LEU A 144 13.99 -14.31 -5.77
C LEU A 144 14.53 -15.24 -4.68
N LYS A 145 13.91 -15.25 -3.50
CA LYS A 145 14.31 -16.14 -2.40
C LYS A 145 14.10 -17.62 -2.72
N GLN A 146 13.18 -17.95 -3.63
CA GLN A 146 12.85 -19.32 -3.99
C GLN A 146 13.68 -19.88 -5.14
N PHE A 147 14.65 -19.12 -5.67
CA PHE A 147 15.61 -19.65 -6.64
C PHE A 147 16.46 -20.77 -6.03
N ALA A 148 16.24 -22.00 -6.50
CA ALA A 148 17.10 -23.14 -6.23
C ALA A 148 17.86 -23.54 -7.48
N LEU A 149 19.05 -24.15 -7.30
CA LEU A 149 19.72 -24.82 -8.40
C LEU A 149 18.86 -26.00 -8.84
N ALA A 150 18.64 -26.12 -10.15
CA ALA A 150 17.99 -27.29 -10.70
C ALA A 150 18.83 -28.52 -10.33
N ALA A 151 18.20 -29.55 -9.75
CA ALA A 151 18.88 -30.80 -9.45
C ALA A 151 19.51 -31.33 -10.75
N ARG A 152 20.82 -31.52 -10.75
CA ARG A 152 21.57 -32.08 -11.88
C ARG A 152 20.87 -33.37 -12.29
N GLY A 153 20.36 -33.43 -13.52
CA GLY A 153 19.69 -34.62 -14.03
C GLY A 153 20.61 -35.83 -13.93
N ASP A 154 20.25 -36.79 -13.09
CA ASP A 154 20.87 -38.12 -13.13
C ASP A 154 20.36 -38.81 -14.41
N PRO A 155 21.25 -39.35 -15.26
CA PRO A 155 20.84 -40.08 -16.44
C PRO A 155 20.25 -41.44 -16.03
N LEU A 156 19.09 -41.78 -16.60
CA LEU A 156 18.59 -43.16 -16.70
C LEU A 156 19.36 -43.93 -17.77
#